data_AF-A0A3D1K4N4-F1
#
_entry.id   AF-A0A3D1K4N4-F1
#
_cell.length_a   1.000
_cell.length_b   1.000
_cell.length_c   1.000
_cell.angle_alpha   90.00
_cell.angle_beta   90.00
_cell.angle_gamma   90.00
#
_symmetry.space_group_name_H-M   'P 1'
#
loop_
_entity.id
_entity.type
_entity.pdbx_description
1 polymer ?
#
loop_
_entity_poly.entity_id
_entity_poly.type
_entity_poly.pdbx_seq_one_letter_code
_entity_poly.pdbx_strand_id
1 'polypeptide(L)'
;MKKFLKKRRAGQTIVEYILIVTLVAIASLTVLGLFSDTLRKKISGVISTLTSGQEAQDAQDNVGTKSEDLLKGLDETGVQN
;
A
#
# COMPACT_ATOMS: atom_id res chain seq x y z
N MET A 1 15.46 27.42 -30.18
CA MET A 1 14.68 26.74 -29.10
C MET A 1 13.22 26.71 -29.50
N LYS A 2 12.68 25.53 -29.83
CA LYS A 2 11.29 25.37 -30.29
C LYS A 2 10.38 25.35 -29.06
N LYS A 3 9.76 26.50 -28.74
CA LYS A 3 8.83 26.62 -27.62
C LYS A 3 7.54 25.90 -28.03
N PHE A 4 7.29 24.72 -27.44
CA PHE A 4 6.02 24.01 -27.62
C PHE A 4 4.89 24.88 -27.04
N LEU A 5 4.22 25.64 -27.90
CA LEU A 5 3.01 26.38 -27.55
C LEU A 5 1.92 25.35 -27.22
N LYS A 6 1.68 25.12 -25.92
CA LYS A 6 0.60 24.24 -25.41
C LYS A 6 -0.73 24.82 -25.90
N LYS A 7 -1.30 24.26 -26.97
CA LYS A 7 -2.65 24.59 -27.45
C LYS A 7 -3.63 24.24 -26.33
N ARG A 8 -4.15 25.25 -25.62
CA ARG A 8 -5.13 25.06 -24.55
C ARG A 8 -6.41 24.51 -25.15
N ARG A 9 -6.73 23.24 -24.87
CA ARG A 9 -8.04 22.66 -25.20
C ARG A 9 -9.00 22.93 -24.03
N ALA A 10 -10.23 23.34 -24.32
CA ALA A 10 -11.27 23.50 -23.30
C ALA A 10 -11.46 22.16 -22.55
N GLY A 11 -11.55 22.20 -21.22
CA GLY A 11 -11.66 21.00 -20.38
C GLY A 11 -10.34 20.26 -20.11
N GLN A 12 -9.21 20.70 -20.67
CA GLN A 12 -7.91 20.06 -20.41
C GLN A 12 -7.49 20.12 -18.93
N THR A 13 -7.75 21.25 -18.26
CA THR A 13 -7.33 21.43 -16.85
C THR A 13 -8.02 20.46 -15.90
N ILE A 14 -9.32 20.16 -16.10
CA ILE A 14 -10.05 19.25 -15.20
C ILE A 14 -9.63 17.80 -15.45
N VAL A 15 -9.40 17.41 -16.71
CA VAL A 15 -8.94 16.06 -17.06
C VAL A 15 -7.49 15.85 -16.60
N GLU A 16 -6.61 16.86 -16.76
CA GLU A 16 -5.22 16.81 -16.31
C GLU A 16 -5.16 16.67 -14.78
N TYR A 17 -6.03 17.39 -14.04
CA TYR A 17 -6.13 17.24 -12.59
C TYR A 17 -6.58 15.83 -12.18
N ILE A 18 -7.66 15.31 -12.78
CA ILE A 18 -8.15 13.95 -12.47
C ILE A 18 -7.07 12.91 -12.77
N LEU A 19 -6.36 13.03 -13.90
CA LEU A 19 -5.27 12.12 -14.25
C LEU A 19 -4.15 12.14 -13.22
N ILE A 20 -3.72 13.31 -12.75
CA ILE A 20 -2.67 13.44 -11.73
C ILE A 20 -3.15 12.81 -10.41
N VAL A 21 -4.38 13.12 -9.98
CA VAL A 21 -4.95 12.56 -8.74
C VAL A 21 -5.03 11.04 -8.80
N THR A 22 -5.54 10.47 -9.90
CA THR A 22 -5.63 9.02 -10.07
C THR A 22 -4.25 8.37 -10.12
N LEU A 23 -3.26 8.99 -10.78
CA LEU A 23 -1.89 8.50 -10.78
C LEU A 23 -1.29 8.45 -9.37
N VAL A 24 -1.45 9.53 -8.60
CA VAL A 24 -0.97 9.60 -7.21
C VAL A 24 -1.69 8.57 -6.34
N ALA A 25 -3.00 8.38 -6.51
CA ALA A 25 -3.77 7.39 -5.76
C ALA A 25 -3.26 5.96 -6.02
N ILE A 26 -3.07 5.58 -7.28
CA ILE A 26 -2.54 4.25 -7.64
C ILE A 26 -1.13 4.05 -7.07
N ALA A 27 -0.25 5.03 -7.23
CA ALA A 27 1.09 4.98 -6.66
C ALA A 27 1.08 4.83 -5.13
N SER A 28 0.17 5.53 -4.45
CA SER A 28 0.03 5.46 -3.00
C SER A 28 -0.41 4.08 -2.51
N LEU A 29 -1.29 3.39 -3.25
CA LEU A 29 -1.69 2.02 -2.92
C LEU A 29 -0.51 1.05 -2.98
N THR A 30 0.36 1.19 -3.99
CA THR A 30 1.58 0.37 -4.12
C THR A 30 2.54 0.63 -2.96
N VAL A 31 2.78 1.90 -2.62
CA VAL A 31 3.64 2.27 -1.49
C VAL A 31 3.07 1.73 -0.18
N LEU A 32 1.74 1.79 0.02
CA LEU A 32 1.08 1.28 1.22
C LEU A 32 1.28 -0.24 1.37
N GLY A 33 1.18 -1.02 0.29
CA GLY A 33 1.43 -2.46 0.34
C GLY A 33 2.86 -2.80 0.79
N LEU A 34 3.86 -2.21 0.13
CA LEU A 34 5.27 -2.43 0.45
C LEU A 34 5.66 -1.93 1.85
N PHE A 35 5.10 -0.78 2.25
CA PHE A 35 5.31 -0.22 3.58
C PHE A 35 4.67 -1.09 4.66
N SER A 36 3.48 -1.65 4.41
CA SER A 36 2.78 -2.52 5.37
C SER A 36 3.58 -3.77 5.69
N ASP A 37 4.20 -4.42 4.70
CA ASP A 37 5.09 -5.56 4.92
C ASP A 37 6.29 -5.19 5.80
N THR A 38 6.91 -4.04 5.52
CA THR A 38 8.06 -3.54 6.29
C THR A 38 7.67 -3.22 7.73
N LEU A 39 6.51 -2.59 7.92
CA LEU A 39 5.98 -2.25 9.23
C LEU A 39 5.67 -3.50 10.04
N ARG A 40 4.97 -4.48 9.45
CA ARG A 40 4.64 -5.76 10.10
C ARG A 40 5.89 -6.55 10.50
N LYS A 41 6.91 -6.59 9.63
CA LYS A 41 8.19 -7.22 9.96
C LYS A 41 8.88 -6.57 11.16
N LYS A 42 8.86 -5.24 11.26
CA LYS A 42 9.43 -4.52 12.41
C LYS A 42 8.63 -4.77 13.69
N ILE A 43 7.29 -4.73 13.60
CA ILE A 43 6.41 -5.01 14.74
C ILE A 43 6.60 -6.44 15.25
N SER A 44 6.64 -7.43 14.35
CA SER A 44 6.93 -8.82 14.66
C SER A 44 8.28 -8.99 15.35
N GLY A 45 9.32 -8.29 14.86
CA GLY A 45 10.63 -8.25 15.52
C GLY A 45 10.53 -7.72 16.96
N VAL A 46 9.80 -6.64 17.19
CA VAL A 46 9.58 -6.09 18.54
C VAL A 46 8.79 -7.07 19.42
N ILE A 47 7.72 -7.67 18.91
CA ILE A 47 6.92 -8.68 19.63
C ILE A 47 7.81 -9.85 20.05
N SER A 48 8.66 -10.38 19.16
CA SER A 48 9.58 -11.48 19.47
C SER A 48 10.62 -11.15 20.54
N THR A 49 10.85 -9.87 20.82
CA THR A 49 11.74 -9.42 21.91
C THR A 49 11.00 -9.14 23.22
N LEU A 50 9.71 -8.85 23.16
CA LEU A 50 8.88 -8.48 24.32
C LEU A 50 8.06 -9.64 24.88
N THR A 51 7.66 -10.59 24.04
CA THR A 51 6.95 -11.80 24.43
C THR A 51 7.73 -13.04 23.96
N SER A 52 7.51 -14.15 24.65
CA SER A 52 8.09 -15.46 24.34
C SER A 52 7.00 -16.52 24.35
N GLY A 53 7.09 -17.49 23.45
CA GLY A 53 6.09 -18.56 23.32
C GLY A 53 5.20 -18.39 22.08
N GLN A 54 3.98 -18.91 22.15
CA GLN A 54 3.07 -19.02 21.00
C GLN A 54 2.79 -17.67 20.32
N GLU A 55 2.62 -16.60 21.10
CA GLU A 55 2.35 -15.24 20.59
C GLU A 55 3.49 -14.69 19.71
N ALA A 56 4.73 -15.02 20.05
CA ALA A 56 5.90 -14.63 19.27
C ALA A 56 5.99 -15.42 17.95
N GLN A 57 5.61 -16.70 17.97
CA GLN A 57 5.53 -17.56 16.79
C GLN A 57 4.42 -17.09 15.85
N ASP A 58 3.21 -16.87 16.38
CA ASP A 58 2.07 -16.39 15.61
C ASP A 58 2.41 -15.04 14.94
N ALA A 59 3.09 -14.13 15.64
CA ALA A 59 3.53 -12.85 15.08
C ALA A 59 4.60 -13.00 13.98
N GLN A 60 5.40 -14.07 13.98
CA GLN A 60 6.37 -14.37 12.92
C GLN A 60 5.72 -15.03 11.72
N ASP A 61 4.79 -15.96 11.94
CA ASP A 61 4.08 -16.68 10.89
C ASP A 61 3.23 -15.72 10.05
N ASN A 62 2.61 -14.73 10.70
CA ASN A 62 1.84 -13.67 10.03
C ASN A 62 2.69 -12.74 9.14
N VAL A 63 4.02 -12.70 9.30
CA VAL A 63 4.93 -11.93 8.42
C VAL A 63 5.27 -12.72 7.16
N GLY A 64 5.15 -14.05 7.17
CA GLY A 64 5.40 -14.89 6.00
C GLY A 64 4.38 -14.68 4.88
N THR A 65 3.16 -14.30 5.23
CA THR A 65 2.10 -13.99 4.27
C THR A 65 2.29 -12.58 3.70
N LYS A 66 2.49 -12.48 2.37
CA LYS A 66 2.63 -11.20 1.69
C LYS A 66 1.37 -10.35 1.86
N SER A 67 1.52 -9.04 2.06
CA SER A 67 0.37 -8.13 2.14
C SER A 67 -0.50 -8.21 0.89
N GLU A 68 0.07 -8.44 -0.30
CA GLU A 68 -0.70 -8.61 -1.55
C GLU A 68 -1.72 -9.75 -1.49
N ASP A 69 -1.39 -10.87 -0.84
CA ASP A 69 -2.29 -12.02 -0.75
C ASP A 69 -3.35 -11.80 0.33
N LEU A 70 -3.01 -11.09 1.40
CA LEU A 70 -4.00 -10.62 2.37
C LEU A 70 -4.97 -9.61 1.76
N LEU A 71 -4.48 -8.67 0.95
CA LEU A 71 -5.32 -7.66 0.29
C LEU A 71 -6.32 -8.28 -0.69
N LYS A 72 -5.97 -9.41 -1.33
CA LYS A 72 -6.88 -10.17 -2.20
C LYS A 72 -7.97 -10.92 -1.42
N GLY A 73 -7.71 -11.25 -0.16
CA GLY A 73 -8.65 -11.94 0.74
C GLY A 73 -9.45 -11.00 1.65
N LEU A 74 -9.27 -9.68 1.51
CA LEU A 74 -10.10 -8.69 2.22
C LEU A 74 -11.51 -8.70 1.63
N ASP A 75 -12.48 -9.08 2.46
CA ASP A 75 -13.91 -8.98 2.17
C ASP A 75 -14.52 -7.73 2.82
N GLU A 76 -15.82 -7.48 2.65
CA GLU A 76 -16.54 -6.33 3.19
C GLU A 76 -16.40 -6.16 4.72
N THR A 77 -16.05 -7.24 5.42
CA THR A 77 -15.83 -7.29 6.88
C THR A 77 -14.35 -7.29 7.29
N GLY A 78 -13.41 -7.33 6.34
CA GLY A 78 -11.96 -7.39 6.58
C GLY A 78 -11.34 -8.75 6.28
N VAL A 79 -10.31 -9.13 7.05
CA VAL A 79 -9.64 -10.44 6.91
C VAL A 79 -10.56 -11.49 7.52
N GLN A 80 -11.07 -12.42 6.70
CA GLN A 80 -11.81 -13.59 7.16
C GLN A 80 -10.88 -14.41 8.06
N ASN A 81 -11.25 -14.58 9.34
CA ASN A 81 -10.52 -15.41 10.30
C ASN A 81 -10.68 -16.90 9.97
#